data_AF-A0A8J2KDG2-F1
#
_entry.id   AF-A0A8J2KDG2-F1
#
_cell.length_a   1.000
_cell.length_b   1.000
_cell.length_c   1.000
_cell.angle_alpha   90.00
_cell.angle_beta   90.00
_cell.angle_gamma   90.00
#
_symmetry.space_group_name_H-M   'P 1'
#
loop_
_entity.id
_entity.type
_entity.pdbx_description
1 polymer ?
#
loop_
_entity_poly.entity_id
_entity_poly.type
_entity_poly.pdbx_seq_one_letter_code
_entity_poly.pdbx_strand_id
1 'polypeptide(L)'
;KEVNYEHESSTDSQDSDDSNQLKAAKKLSIYDRLKRAVTKIRKSNILRDSMTHFCETLKIPKLQLLQDMKVRWNSTLKMLQRCIDLRKALDATMMSDSTLRPLVLSSSDWKIVEAMIDLLKVKNF
;
A
#
# COMPACT_ATOMS: atom_id res chain seq x y z
N LYS A 1 0.68 52.66 -26.13
CA LYS A 1 -0.17 52.20 -25.01
C LYS A 1 0.00 50.70 -24.94
N GLU A 2 0.98 50.28 -24.16
CA GLU A 2 1.32 48.88 -23.88
C GLU A 2 0.21 48.26 -23.03
N VAL A 3 -0.13 47.00 -23.27
CA VAL A 3 -0.38 46.03 -22.21
C VAL A 3 0.12 44.67 -22.71
N ASN A 4 1.31 44.30 -22.24
CA ASN A 4 1.90 42.98 -22.35
C ASN A 4 1.21 42.11 -21.29
N TYR A 5 0.51 41.03 -21.68
CA TYR A 5 -0.05 40.07 -20.73
C TYR A 5 0.99 38.95 -20.53
N GLU A 6 1.82 39.13 -19.50
CA GLU A 6 2.61 38.05 -18.92
C GLU A 6 1.64 37.07 -18.25
N HIS A 7 1.56 35.84 -18.77
CA HIS A 7 0.95 34.73 -18.03
C HIS A 7 2.06 34.06 -17.23
N GLU A 8 2.15 34.45 -15.96
CA GLU A 8 3.02 33.84 -14.97
C GLU A 8 2.71 32.33 -14.86
N SER A 9 3.70 31.52 -15.22
CA SER A 9 3.75 30.10 -14.90
C SER A 9 4.06 29.96 -13.40
N SER A 10 3.03 29.85 -12.58
CA SER A 10 3.16 29.43 -11.18
C SER A 10 3.51 27.94 -11.11
N THR A 11 4.80 27.63 -11.11
CA THR A 11 5.33 26.35 -10.61
C THR A 11 5.14 26.31 -9.10
N ASP A 12 4.01 25.76 -8.66
CA ASP A 12 3.76 25.52 -7.24
C ASP A 12 4.53 24.27 -6.77
N SER A 13 5.21 24.44 -5.64
CA SER A 13 6.26 23.57 -5.13
C SER A 13 5.69 22.42 -4.29
N GLN A 14 5.67 21.19 -4.83
CA GLN A 14 5.21 19.99 -4.08
C GLN A 14 6.32 18.96 -3.74
N ASP A 15 7.59 19.21 -4.11
CA ASP A 15 8.65 18.19 -3.99
C ASP A 15 9.26 18.01 -2.59
N SER A 16 8.99 18.93 -1.65
CA SER A 16 9.64 18.94 -0.33
C SER A 16 9.00 18.01 0.71
N ASP A 17 7.68 17.81 0.67
CA ASP A 17 6.94 17.03 1.67
C ASP A 17 6.98 15.52 1.39
N ASP A 18 6.87 15.12 0.11
CA ASP A 18 6.91 13.71 -0.31
C ASP A 18 8.27 13.05 0.03
N SER A 19 9.36 13.81 -0.14
CA SER A 19 10.71 13.39 0.20
C SER A 19 10.88 13.05 1.69
N ASN A 20 10.21 13.77 2.59
CA ASN A 20 10.30 13.54 4.03
C ASN A 20 9.39 12.37 4.47
N GLN A 21 8.19 12.29 3.90
CA GLN A 21 7.25 11.20 4.17
C GLN A 21 7.78 9.84 3.69
N LEU A 22 8.44 9.78 2.52
CA LEU A 22 9.08 8.58 2.01
C LEU A 22 10.22 8.09 2.93
N LYS A 23 11.03 9.01 3.46
CA LYS A 23 12.10 8.68 4.42
C LYS A 23 11.53 8.12 5.73
N ALA A 24 10.47 8.74 6.25
CA ALA A 24 9.79 8.26 7.45
C ALA A 24 9.15 6.88 7.23
N ALA A 25 8.50 6.66 6.08
CA ALA A 25 7.89 5.39 5.71
C ALA A 25 8.91 4.25 5.58
N LYS A 26 10.10 4.51 5.05
CA LYS A 26 11.19 3.53 4.94
C LYS A 26 11.81 3.15 6.29
N LYS A 27 11.64 3.97 7.34
CA LYS A 27 12.07 3.64 8.71
C LYS A 27 11.16 2.59 9.37
N LEU A 28 9.93 2.42 8.88
CA LEU A 28 9.00 1.41 9.40
C LEU A 28 9.39 0.01 8.94
N SER A 29 9.08 -0.99 9.79
CA SER A 29 9.21 -2.39 9.39
C SER A 29 8.32 -2.70 8.18
N ILE A 30 8.70 -3.70 7.39
CA ILE A 30 7.91 -4.18 6.25
C ILE A 30 6.49 -4.55 6.69
N TYR A 31 6.38 -5.21 7.85
CA TYR A 31 5.10 -5.54 8.47
C TYR A 31 4.24 -4.30 8.74
N ASP A 32 4.81 -3.26 9.36
CA ASP A 32 4.07 -2.05 9.71
C ASP A 32 3.59 -1.30 8.48
N ARG A 33 4.42 -1.23 7.44
CA ARG A 33 4.06 -0.61 6.16
C ARG A 33 2.87 -1.31 5.53
N LEU A 34 2.92 -2.63 5.46
CA LEU A 34 1.85 -3.45 4.90
C LEU A 34 0.56 -3.36 5.74
N LYS A 35 0.67 -3.46 7.07
CA LYS A 35 -0.47 -3.32 7.99
C LYS A 35 -1.14 -1.95 7.87
N ARG A 36 -0.35 -0.89 7.74
CA ARG A 36 -0.85 0.48 7.54
C ARG A 36 -1.58 0.61 6.20
N ALA A 37 -1.00 0.08 5.11
CA ALA A 37 -1.62 0.10 3.79
C ALA A 37 -2.97 -0.62 3.80
N VAL A 38 -3.00 -1.86 4.30
CA VAL A 38 -4.23 -2.65 4.46
C VAL A 38 -5.29 -1.90 5.27
N THR A 39 -4.88 -1.27 6.37
CA THR A 39 -5.80 -0.52 7.24
C THR A 39 -6.37 0.71 6.55
N LYS A 40 -5.53 1.47 5.83
CA LYS A 40 -5.96 2.64 5.06
C LYS A 40 -6.94 2.25 3.97
N ILE A 41 -6.60 1.23 3.17
CA ILE A 41 -7.46 0.73 2.11
C ILE A 41 -8.81 0.30 2.69
N ARG A 42 -8.83 -0.52 3.75
CA ARG A 42 -10.10 -1.00 4.31
C ARG A 42 -10.99 0.07 4.92
N LYS A 43 -10.43 1.18 5.38
CA LYS A 43 -11.20 2.30 5.95
C LYS A 43 -11.75 3.24 4.89
N SER A 44 -11.16 3.27 3.68
CA SER A 44 -11.54 4.20 2.61
C SER A 44 -12.32 3.48 1.51
N ASN A 45 -13.55 3.91 1.26
CA ASN A 45 -14.36 3.36 0.16
C ASN A 45 -13.69 3.61 -1.20
N ILE A 46 -13.12 4.80 -1.42
CA ILE A 46 -12.43 5.16 -2.66
C ILE A 46 -11.27 4.19 -2.95
N LEU A 47 -10.45 3.90 -1.93
CA LEU A 47 -9.33 2.97 -2.08
C LEU A 47 -9.79 1.52 -2.29
N ARG A 48 -10.91 1.12 -1.69
CA ARG A 48 -11.51 -0.21 -1.91
C ARG A 48 -12.04 -0.35 -3.31
N ASP A 49 -12.67 0.69 -3.85
CA ASP A 49 -13.21 0.69 -5.20
C ASP A 49 -12.06 0.67 -6.21
N SER A 50 -11.01 1.46 -6.00
CA SER A 50 -9.76 1.41 -6.77
C SER A 50 -9.13 0.01 -6.76
N MET A 51 -8.98 -0.61 -5.59
CA MET A 51 -8.47 -1.97 -5.47
C MET A 51 -9.36 -2.99 -6.22
N THR A 52 -10.69 -2.84 -6.13
CA THR A 52 -11.63 -3.71 -6.83
C THR A 52 -11.49 -3.58 -8.35
N HIS A 53 -11.36 -2.35 -8.85
CA HIS A 53 -11.10 -2.07 -10.25
C HIS A 53 -9.77 -2.69 -10.74
N PHE A 54 -8.70 -2.60 -9.95
CA PHE A 54 -7.44 -3.27 -10.28
C PHE A 54 -7.55 -4.80 -10.25
N CYS A 55 -8.30 -5.39 -9.31
CA CYS A 55 -8.56 -6.82 -9.33
C CYS A 55 -9.29 -7.26 -10.61
N GLU A 56 -10.28 -6.50 -11.07
CA GLU A 56 -11.00 -6.78 -12.33
C GLU A 56 -10.08 -6.67 -13.54
N THR A 57 -9.32 -5.58 -13.63
CA THR A 57 -8.39 -5.31 -14.74
C THR A 57 -7.31 -6.39 -14.85
N LEU A 58 -6.77 -6.83 -13.70
CA LEU A 58 -5.73 -7.84 -13.63
C LEU A 58 -6.27 -9.29 -13.65
N LYS A 59 -7.59 -9.47 -13.72
CA LYS A 59 -8.29 -10.77 -13.66
C LYS A 59 -7.93 -11.59 -12.40
N ILE A 60 -7.80 -10.92 -11.27
CA ILE A 60 -7.53 -11.52 -9.95
C ILE A 60 -8.85 -11.58 -9.17
N PRO A 61 -9.05 -12.61 -8.30
CA PRO A 61 -10.24 -12.67 -7.45
C PRO A 61 -10.48 -11.37 -6.66
N LYS A 62 -11.72 -10.86 -6.72
CA LYS A 62 -12.17 -9.67 -5.98
C LYS A 62 -12.36 -9.97 -4.50
N LEU A 63 -11.27 -10.26 -3.80
CA LEU A 63 -11.27 -10.52 -2.37
C LEU A 63 -10.99 -9.24 -1.60
N GLN A 64 -11.67 -9.06 -0.46
CA GLN A 64 -11.31 -7.99 0.46
C GLN A 64 -9.97 -8.31 1.14
N LEU A 65 -9.15 -7.29 1.41
CA LEU A 65 -7.99 -7.46 2.29
C LEU A 65 -8.45 -7.87 3.70
N LEU A 66 -7.63 -8.63 4.43
CA LEU A 66 -7.90 -9.02 5.82
C LEU A 66 -7.08 -8.14 6.76
N GLN A 67 -7.65 -7.68 7.88
CA GLN A 67 -6.90 -6.92 8.88
C GLN A 67 -6.30 -7.85 9.92
N ASP A 68 -5.09 -7.51 10.35
CA ASP A 68 -4.54 -8.01 11.58
C ASP A 68 -5.37 -7.54 12.78
N MET A 69 -5.72 -8.48 13.66
CA MET A 69 -6.63 -8.29 14.80
C MET A 69 -5.98 -8.88 16.05
N LYS A 70 -5.61 -8.02 17.01
CA LYS A 70 -4.87 -8.38 18.24
C LYS A 70 -5.47 -9.58 19.00
N VAL A 71 -6.79 -9.73 19.00
CA VAL A 71 -7.51 -10.77 19.75
C VAL A 71 -7.72 -12.08 18.97
N ARG A 72 -7.32 -12.18 17.70
CA ARG A 72 -7.48 -13.39 16.88
C ARG A 72 -6.12 -14.00 16.57
N TRP A 73 -5.87 -15.20 17.11
CA TRP A 73 -4.57 -15.89 17.14
C TRP A 73 -3.92 -16.21 15.79
N ASN A 74 -4.55 -15.91 14.66
CA ASN A 74 -3.97 -16.15 13.32
C ASN A 74 -4.23 -15.00 12.34
N SER A 75 -4.63 -13.84 12.84
CA SER A 75 -5.00 -12.71 12.00
C SER A 75 -3.80 -12.13 11.23
N THR A 76 -2.62 -12.10 11.83
CA THR A 76 -1.38 -11.69 11.16
C THR A 76 -1.06 -12.59 9.96
N LEU A 77 -1.01 -13.91 10.17
CA LEU A 77 -0.75 -14.86 9.08
C LEU A 77 -1.79 -14.73 7.95
N LYS A 78 -3.09 -14.65 8.30
CA LYS A 78 -4.17 -14.50 7.32
C LYS A 78 -4.09 -13.16 6.56
N MET A 79 -3.71 -12.07 7.21
CA MET A 79 -3.47 -10.78 6.56
C MET A 79 -2.33 -10.89 5.55
N LEU A 80 -1.18 -11.43 5.96
CA LEU A 80 0.00 -11.55 5.10
C LEU A 80 -0.30 -12.44 3.88
N GLN A 81 -0.93 -13.60 4.08
CA GLN A 81 -1.29 -14.50 2.99
C GLN A 81 -2.25 -13.81 1.99
N ARG A 82 -3.27 -13.10 2.49
CA ARG A 82 -4.18 -12.32 1.62
C ARG A 82 -3.46 -11.23 0.83
N CYS A 83 -2.44 -10.59 1.42
CA CYS A 83 -1.65 -9.59 0.71
C CYS A 83 -0.83 -10.21 -0.43
N ILE A 84 -0.31 -11.43 -0.25
CA ILE A 84 0.37 -12.18 -1.33
C ILE A 84 -0.61 -12.54 -2.44
N ASP A 85 -1.77 -13.08 -2.09
CA ASP A 85 -2.80 -13.48 -3.07
C ASP A 85 -3.24 -12.30 -3.94
N LEU A 86 -3.27 -11.09 -3.36
CA LEU A 86 -3.71 -9.86 -4.01
C LEU A 86 -2.56 -8.92 -4.39
N ARG A 87 -1.31 -9.39 -4.36
CA ARG A 87 -0.10 -8.55 -4.47
C ARG A 87 -0.15 -7.58 -5.64
N LYS A 88 -0.44 -8.07 -6.85
CA LYS A 88 -0.43 -7.23 -8.06
C LYS A 88 -1.46 -6.09 -7.99
N ALA A 89 -2.66 -6.37 -7.51
CA ALA A 89 -3.69 -5.36 -7.32
C ALA A 89 -3.35 -4.39 -6.18
N LEU A 90 -2.72 -4.91 -5.11
CA LEU A 90 -2.29 -4.11 -3.97
C LEU A 90 -1.17 -3.14 -4.37
N ASP A 91 -0.14 -3.62 -5.07
CA ASP A 91 0.95 -2.79 -5.59
C ASP A 91 0.41 -1.70 -6.52
N ALA A 92 -0.49 -2.05 -7.46
CA ALA A 92 -1.12 -1.09 -8.35
C ALA A 92 -1.91 -0.02 -7.58
N THR A 93 -2.71 -0.43 -6.59
CA THR A 93 -3.48 0.50 -5.74
C THR A 93 -2.55 1.44 -4.98
N MET A 94 -1.49 0.91 -4.37
CA MET A 94 -0.53 1.70 -3.58
C MET A 94 0.30 2.64 -4.45
N MET A 95 0.61 2.26 -5.69
CA MET A 95 1.26 3.14 -6.66
C MET A 95 0.32 4.22 -7.20
N SER A 96 -0.99 3.94 -7.30
CA SER A 96 -1.97 4.89 -7.82
C SER A 96 -2.29 6.03 -6.84
N ASP A 97 -2.26 5.77 -5.53
CA ASP A 97 -2.62 6.73 -4.48
C ASP A 97 -1.40 7.32 -3.76
N SER A 98 -1.26 8.65 -3.77
CA SER A 98 -0.12 9.35 -3.17
C SER A 98 0.07 9.06 -1.68
N THR A 99 -1.00 8.83 -0.93
CA THR A 99 -0.92 8.56 0.52
C THR A 99 -0.45 7.14 0.85
N LEU A 100 -0.49 6.25 -0.14
CA LEU A 100 -0.04 4.86 -0.04
C LEU A 100 1.33 4.63 -0.69
N ARG A 101 1.73 5.46 -1.66
CA ARG A 101 3.03 5.38 -2.36
C ARG A 101 4.23 5.19 -1.42
N PRO A 102 4.37 5.92 -0.29
CA PRO A 102 5.48 5.72 0.64
C PRO A 102 5.54 4.31 1.25
N LEU A 103 4.41 3.61 1.28
CA LEU A 103 4.27 2.28 1.86
C LEU A 103 4.57 1.16 0.84
N VAL A 104 4.81 1.44 -0.45
CA VAL A 104 5.00 0.43 -1.51
C VAL A 104 6.18 -0.49 -1.24
N LEU A 105 5.95 -1.80 -1.24
CA LEU A 105 6.98 -2.80 -0.98
C LEU A 105 7.82 -3.06 -2.24
N SER A 106 9.13 -3.21 -2.04
CA SER A 106 10.04 -3.67 -3.09
C SER A 106 9.92 -5.19 -3.34
N SER A 107 10.47 -5.68 -4.44
CA SER A 107 10.54 -7.13 -4.71
C SER A 107 11.30 -7.91 -3.63
N SER A 108 12.32 -7.31 -3.00
CA SER A 108 13.02 -7.91 -1.86
C SER A 108 12.17 -7.87 -0.59
N ASP A 109 11.39 -6.81 -0.38
CA ASP A 109 10.46 -6.73 0.78
C ASP A 109 9.42 -7.86 0.70
N TRP A 110 8.91 -8.13 -0.50
CA TRP A 110 7.96 -9.23 -0.73
C TRP A 110 8.54 -10.62 -0.41
N LYS A 111 9.81 -10.87 -0.72
CA LYS A 111 10.50 -12.12 -0.30
C LYS A 111 10.57 -12.25 1.22
N ILE A 112 10.75 -11.13 1.93
CA ILE A 112 10.74 -11.12 3.40
C ILE A 112 9.32 -11.43 3.91
N VAL A 113 8.27 -10.89 3.28
CA VAL A 113 6.88 -11.23 3.63
C VAL A 113 6.59 -12.72 3.44
N GLU A 114 7.05 -13.32 2.34
CA GLU A 114 6.93 -14.77 2.10
C GLU A 114 7.64 -15.57 3.21
N ALA A 115 8.88 -15.22 3.54
CA ALA A 115 9.62 -15.85 4.65
C ALA A 115 8.90 -15.70 6.00
N MET A 116 8.30 -14.53 6.29
CA MET A 116 7.50 -14.32 7.50
C MET A 116 6.28 -15.25 7.53
N ILE A 117 5.58 -15.42 6.41
CA ILE A 117 4.45 -16.34 6.30
C ILE A 117 4.89 -17.77 6.61
N ASP A 118 6.01 -18.21 6.05
CA ASP A 118 6.52 -19.57 6.27
C ASP A 118 6.90 -19.80 7.73
N LEU A 119 7.59 -18.85 8.36
CA LEU A 119 7.91 -18.91 9.80
C LEU A 119 6.66 -18.97 10.68
N LEU A 120 5.62 -18.19 10.32
CA LEU A 120 4.35 -18.18 11.07
C LEU A 120 3.56 -19.47 10.86
N LYS A 121 3.62 -20.11 9.68
CA LYS A 121 2.99 -21.43 9.45
C LYS A 121 3.65 -22.51 10.31
N VAL A 122 4.99 -22.52 10.37
CA VAL A 122 5.77 -23.50 11.15
C VAL A 122 5.50 -23.40 12.66
N LYS A 123 5.09 -22.24 13.19
CA LYS A 123 4.80 -22.11 14.62
C LYS A 123 3.34 -22.39 15.02
N ASN A 124 2.46 -22.66 14.07
CA ASN A 124 1.04 -22.95 14.30
C ASN A 124 0.75 -24.46 14.30
N PHE A 125 1.54 -25.23 15.07
CA PHE A 125 1.29 -26.63 15.39
C PHE A 125 0.40 -26.75 16.64
#